data_AF-A0A2K3PF12-F1
#
_entry.id   AF-A0A2K3PF12-F1
#
_cell.length_a   1.000
_cell.length_b   1.000
_cell.length_c   1.000
_cell.angle_alpha   90.00
_cell.angle_beta   90.00
_cell.angle_gamma   90.00
#
_symmetry.space_group_name_H-M   'P 1'
#
loop_
_entity.id
_entity.type
_entity.pdbx_description
1 polymer ?
#
loop_
_entity_poly.entity_id
_entity_poly.type
_entity_poly.pdbx_seq_one_letter_code
_entity_poly.pdbx_strand_id
1 'polypeptide(L)'
;MMDMVPPETMNKLHEMAKLMVNTGFEKECYNVYSSCRRECVAAANRSRSPDWLFTILDVFEILWDLIPEFESLFCDQFCVSLRNETNTTLKKLAKAIVEIFMELENVIRQDLAKAAVPEGGIHPIIRYTMKYLCLICDYRPTPEQVWTYVEGIPEA
;
A
#
# COMPACT_ATOMS: atom_id res chain seq x y z
N MET A 1 -14.74 -7.81 0.75
CA MET A 1 -15.17 -7.70 -0.65
C MET A 1 -15.59 -6.26 -0.85
N MET A 2 -14.65 -5.37 -1.20
CA MET A 2 -15.03 -4.03 -1.64
C MET A 2 -15.63 -4.18 -3.03
N ASP A 3 -16.83 -3.65 -3.23
CA ASP A 3 -17.49 -3.66 -4.53
C ASP A 3 -16.61 -2.90 -5.52
N MET A 4 -16.15 -3.61 -6.55
CA MET A 4 -15.33 -3.07 -7.62
C MET A 4 -16.14 -2.00 -8.35
N VAL A 5 -15.62 -0.78 -8.38
CA VAL A 5 -16.25 0.33 -9.11
C VAL A 5 -16.39 -0.07 -10.58
N PRO A 6 -17.59 0.07 -11.20
CA PRO A 6 -17.80 -0.35 -12.58
C PRO A 6 -16.82 0.31 -13.55
N PRO A 7 -16.29 -0.41 -14.56
CA PRO A 7 -15.32 0.12 -15.53
C PRO A 7 -15.80 1.40 -16.24
N GLU A 8 -17.08 1.50 -16.59
CA GLU A 8 -17.69 2.72 -17.14
C GLU A 8 -17.53 3.94 -16.22
N THR A 9 -17.62 3.75 -14.90
CA THR A 9 -17.49 4.83 -13.93
C THR A 9 -16.05 5.32 -13.85
N MET A 10 -15.09 4.39 -13.85
CA MET A 10 -13.66 4.70 -13.89
C MET A 10 -13.28 5.48 -15.17
N ASN A 11 -13.79 5.05 -16.32
CA ASN A 11 -13.54 5.74 -17.60
C ASN A 11 -14.07 7.18 -17.58
N LYS A 12 -15.26 7.41 -17.03
CA LYS A 12 -15.83 8.77 -16.90
C LYS A 12 -15.00 9.65 -15.97
N LEU A 13 -14.54 9.11 -14.84
CA LEU A 13 -13.68 9.82 -13.90
C LEU A 13 -12.34 10.20 -14.58
N HIS A 14 -11.77 9.28 -15.34
CA HIS A 14 -10.54 9.51 -16.09
C HIS A 14 -10.69 10.61 -17.15
N GLU A 15 -11.79 10.62 -17.92
CA GLU A 15 -12.06 11.68 -18.90
C GLU A 15 -12.33 13.04 -18.24
N MET A 16 -12.97 13.04 -17.07
CA MET A 16 -13.15 14.27 -16.30
C MET A 16 -11.82 14.82 -15.76
N ALA A 17 -10.94 13.95 -15.28
CA ALA A 17 -9.59 14.32 -14.85
C ALA A 17 -8.79 14.92 -16.02
N LYS A 18 -8.83 14.28 -17.21
CA LYS A 18 -8.23 14.85 -18.43
C LYS A 18 -8.77 16.23 -18.76
N LEU A 19 -10.09 16.42 -18.70
CA LEU A 19 -10.71 17.71 -18.97
C LEU A 19 -10.21 18.78 -18.00
N MET A 20 -10.13 18.48 -16.70
CA MET A 20 -9.64 19.42 -15.69
C MET A 20 -8.17 19.80 -15.92
N VAL A 21 -7.32 18.83 -16.27
CA VAL A 21 -5.91 19.11 -16.59
C VAL A 21 -5.80 19.95 -17.87
N ASN A 22 -6.48 19.55 -18.95
CA ASN A 22 -6.44 20.23 -20.25
C ASN A 22 -7.04 21.64 -20.23
N THR A 23 -7.87 21.96 -19.24
CA THR A 23 -8.45 23.30 -19.05
C THR A 23 -7.61 24.21 -18.15
N GLY A 24 -6.42 23.74 -17.72
CA GLY A 24 -5.45 24.54 -16.96
C GLY A 24 -5.56 24.41 -15.44
N PHE A 25 -6.38 23.50 -14.91
CA PHE A 25 -6.48 23.23 -13.46
C PHE A 25 -5.48 22.16 -12.98
N GLU A 26 -4.40 21.93 -13.73
CA GLU A 26 -3.38 20.91 -13.42
C GLU A 26 -2.81 21.04 -12.00
N LYS A 27 -2.58 22.27 -11.55
CA LYS A 27 -1.98 22.57 -10.24
C LYS A 27 -2.95 22.30 -9.09
N GLU A 28 -4.21 22.68 -9.24
CA GLU A 28 -5.27 22.42 -8.27
C GLU A 28 -5.55 20.92 -8.16
N CYS A 29 -5.61 20.21 -9.30
CA CYS A 29 -5.76 18.76 -9.33
C CYS A 29 -4.61 18.07 -8.60
N TYR A 30 -3.37 18.49 -8.86
CA TYR A 30 -2.18 17.99 -8.18
C TYR A 30 -2.26 18.20 -6.65
N ASN A 31 -2.63 19.40 -6.20
CA ASN A 31 -2.65 19.74 -4.78
C ASN A 31 -3.71 18.93 -4.01
N VAL A 32 -4.92 18.82 -4.55
CA VAL A 32 -6.01 18.06 -3.94
C VAL A 32 -5.64 16.58 -3.86
N TYR A 33 -5.11 16.03 -4.95
CA TYR A 33 -4.67 14.65 -4.99
C TYR A 33 -3.55 14.35 -3.98
N SER A 34 -2.50 15.19 -3.93
CA SER A 34 -1.40 15.06 -2.97
C SER A 34 -1.89 15.16 -1.51
N SER A 35 -2.88 16.02 -1.23
CA SER A 35 -3.47 16.13 0.11
C SER A 35 -4.24 14.87 0.51
N CYS A 36 -5.16 14.40 -0.34
CA CYS A 36 -5.93 13.17 -0.07
C CYS A 36 -5.00 11.96 0.13
N ARG A 37 -3.95 11.84 -0.69
CA ARG A 37 -2.97 10.77 -0.53
C ARG A 37 -2.24 10.86 0.80
N ARG A 38 -1.76 12.05 1.20
CA ARG A 38 -1.04 12.23 2.48
C ARG A 38 -1.93 11.89 3.67
N GLU A 39 -3.22 12.18 3.60
CA GLU A 39 -4.18 11.80 4.65
C GLU A 39 -4.39 10.28 4.72
N CYS A 40 -4.55 9.60 3.57
CA CYS A 40 -4.60 8.14 3.52
C CYS A 40 -3.33 7.50 4.11
N VAL A 41 -2.15 8.06 3.80
CA VAL A 41 -0.85 7.60 4.31
C VAL A 41 -0.64 7.92 5.79
N ALA A 42 -1.16 9.05 6.27
CA ALA A 42 -1.10 9.42 7.68
C ALA A 42 -2.04 8.54 8.52
N ALA A 43 -3.22 8.21 7.98
CA ALA A 43 -4.03 7.12 8.50
C ALA A 43 -3.25 5.81 8.45
N ALA A 44 -2.43 5.63 7.39
CA ALA A 44 -1.60 4.44 7.14
C ALA A 44 -0.50 4.11 8.19
N ASN A 45 -0.24 4.97 9.17
CA ASN A 45 0.88 4.80 10.10
C ASN A 45 0.44 4.59 11.56
N ARG A 46 -0.85 4.35 11.80
CA ARG A 46 -1.41 4.40 13.17
C ARG A 46 -1.39 3.08 13.94
N SER A 47 -1.14 1.94 13.32
CA SER A 47 -1.20 0.62 13.97
C SER A 47 -0.19 -0.38 13.36
N ARG A 48 -0.02 -1.55 13.98
CA ARG A 48 0.82 -2.68 13.49
C ARG A 48 0.08 -4.03 13.55
N SER A 49 -1.25 -3.98 13.53
CA SER A 49 -2.13 -5.16 13.61
C SER A 49 -2.32 -5.83 12.23
N PRO A 50 -2.87 -7.06 12.14
CA PRO A 50 -3.18 -7.65 10.84
C PRO A 50 -4.29 -6.88 10.10
N ASP A 51 -5.23 -6.32 10.85
CA ASP A 51 -6.30 -5.49 10.26
C ASP A 51 -5.73 -4.21 9.62
N TRP A 52 -4.62 -3.74 10.18
CA TRP A 52 -3.84 -2.61 9.69
C TRP A 52 -3.03 -2.95 8.43
N LEU A 53 -2.48 -4.17 8.35
CA LEU A 53 -1.76 -4.66 7.17
C LEU A 53 -2.63 -4.61 5.91
N PHE A 54 -3.91 -5.00 5.98
CA PHE A 54 -4.84 -4.87 4.84
C PHE A 54 -4.94 -3.44 4.34
N THR A 55 -5.07 -2.47 5.25
CA THR A 55 -5.20 -1.07 4.86
C THR A 55 -3.94 -0.57 4.16
N ILE A 56 -2.75 -0.96 4.62
CA ILE A 56 -1.50 -0.59 3.92
C ILE A 56 -1.42 -1.26 2.55
N LEU A 57 -1.77 -2.54 2.46
CA LEU A 57 -1.75 -3.30 1.22
C LEU A 57 -2.72 -2.70 0.19
N ASP A 58 -3.97 -2.43 0.58
CA ASP A 58 -4.97 -1.78 -0.30
C ASP A 58 -4.48 -0.43 -0.81
N VAL A 59 -3.91 0.41 0.07
CA VAL A 59 -3.37 1.72 -0.32
C VAL A 59 -2.14 1.57 -1.23
N PHE A 60 -1.29 0.58 -0.99
CA PHE A 60 -0.13 0.30 -1.83
C PHE A 60 -0.57 -0.11 -3.25
N GLU A 61 -1.53 -1.02 -3.38
CA GLU A 61 -2.08 -1.46 -4.68
C GLU A 61 -2.70 -0.29 -5.44
N ILE A 62 -3.55 0.51 -4.79
CA ILE A 62 -4.17 1.68 -5.42
C ILE A 62 -3.12 2.68 -5.89
N LEU A 63 -2.09 2.96 -5.09
CA LEU A 63 -1.02 3.88 -5.47
C LEU A 63 -0.13 3.33 -6.59
N TRP A 64 0.05 2.01 -6.64
CA TRP A 64 0.82 1.34 -7.69
C TRP A 64 0.14 1.46 -9.05
N ASP A 65 -1.15 1.13 -9.11
CA ASP A 65 -1.94 1.17 -10.35
C ASP A 65 -2.08 2.58 -10.92
N LEU A 66 -2.01 3.58 -10.04
CA LEU A 66 -2.22 4.98 -10.38
C LEU A 66 -0.95 5.68 -10.93
N ILE A 67 0.24 5.10 -10.75
CA ILE A 67 1.49 5.61 -11.35
C ILE A 67 1.38 5.78 -12.88
N PRO A 68 1.06 4.72 -13.66
CA PRO A 68 0.97 4.83 -15.12
C PRO A 68 -0.15 5.77 -15.57
N GLU A 69 -1.25 5.85 -14.81
CA GLU A 69 -2.33 6.79 -15.07
C GLU A 69 -1.85 8.23 -14.95
N PHE A 70 -1.00 8.54 -13.96
CA PHE A 70 -0.38 9.86 -13.84
C PHE A 70 0.60 10.20 -14.92
N GLU A 71 1.41 9.24 -15.36
CA GLU A 71 2.31 9.43 -16.50
C GLU A 71 1.53 9.73 -17.79
N SER A 72 0.28 9.26 -17.88
CA SER A 72 -0.62 9.56 -19.01
C SER A 72 -1.36 10.90 -18.90
N LEU A 73 -1.59 11.40 -17.68
CA LEU A 73 -2.45 12.55 -17.41
C LEU A 73 -1.71 13.89 -17.29
N PHE A 74 -0.46 13.91 -16.83
CA PHE A 74 0.26 15.14 -16.51
C PHE A 74 1.48 15.36 -17.41
N CYS A 75 1.75 16.63 -17.78
CA CYS A 75 2.93 17.02 -18.55
C CYS A 75 4.16 17.28 -17.65
N ASP A 76 5.34 16.88 -18.16
CA ASP A 76 6.73 17.09 -17.71
C ASP A 76 6.94 17.35 -16.21
N GLN A 77 6.84 18.61 -15.74
CA GLN A 77 7.28 18.91 -14.37
C GLN A 77 6.34 18.37 -13.27
N PHE A 78 5.03 18.40 -13.50
CA PHE A 78 4.05 17.93 -12.51
C PHE A 78 4.02 16.40 -12.47
N CYS A 79 4.22 15.75 -13.62
CA CYS A 79 4.41 14.31 -13.72
C CYS A 79 5.63 13.86 -12.91
N VAL A 80 6.77 14.54 -13.04
CA VAL A 80 8.00 14.20 -12.31
C VAL A 80 7.82 14.39 -10.80
N SER A 81 7.30 15.53 -10.36
CA SER A 81 7.07 15.78 -8.93
C SER A 81 6.08 14.79 -8.33
N LEU A 82 4.96 14.52 -9.02
CA LEU A 82 3.94 13.60 -8.51
C LEU A 82 4.45 12.17 -8.46
N ARG A 83 5.16 11.71 -9.50
CA ARG A 83 5.80 10.39 -9.53
C ARG A 83 6.80 10.24 -8.38
N ASN A 84 7.65 11.25 -8.14
CA ASN A 84 8.61 11.20 -7.04
C ASN A 84 7.92 11.14 -5.67
N GLU A 85 6.82 11.90 -5.49
CA GLU A 85 6.06 11.89 -4.24
C GLU A 85 5.29 10.57 -4.05
N THR A 86 4.71 10.00 -5.12
CA THR A 86 4.06 8.67 -5.11
C THR A 86 5.09 7.59 -4.79
N ASN A 87 6.26 7.62 -5.42
CA ASN A 87 7.32 6.65 -5.18
C ASN A 87 7.84 6.73 -3.73
N THR A 88 8.03 7.94 -3.21
CA THR A 88 8.42 8.13 -1.80
C THR A 88 7.38 7.55 -0.86
N THR A 89 6.10 7.70 -1.20
CA THR A 89 4.99 7.16 -0.42
C THR A 89 4.96 5.63 -0.46
N LEU A 90 5.06 5.05 -1.65
CA LEU A 90 5.13 3.59 -1.83
C LEU A 90 6.31 2.98 -1.08
N LYS A 91 7.48 3.63 -1.10
CA LYS A 91 8.64 3.16 -0.32
C LYS A 91 8.37 3.12 1.18
N LYS A 92 7.69 4.14 1.71
CA LYS A 92 7.31 4.19 3.14
C LYS A 92 6.31 3.10 3.49
N LEU A 93 5.31 2.87 2.63
CA LEU A 93 4.31 1.82 2.83
C LEU A 93 4.96 0.42 2.75
N ALA A 94 5.81 0.20 1.75
CA ALA A 94 6.56 -1.06 1.62
C ALA A 94 7.44 -1.32 2.84
N LYS A 95 8.14 -0.29 3.33
CA LYS A 95 8.92 -0.39 4.57
C LYS A 95 8.04 -0.75 5.77
N ALA A 96 6.87 -0.13 5.92
CA ALA A 96 5.94 -0.45 7.01
C ALA A 96 5.44 -1.91 6.93
N ILE A 97 5.16 -2.42 5.72
CA ILE A 97 4.80 -3.83 5.50
C ILE A 97 5.94 -4.75 6.00
N VAL A 98 7.19 -4.47 5.60
CA VAL A 98 8.35 -5.27 6.01
C VAL A 98 8.55 -5.20 7.54
N GLU A 99 8.39 -4.04 8.16
CA GLU A 99 8.47 -3.87 9.62
C GLU A 99 7.42 -4.69 10.37
N ILE A 100 6.18 -4.74 9.87
CA ILE A 100 5.11 -5.56 10.45
C ILE A 100 5.46 -7.06 10.39
N PHE A 101 6.07 -7.52 9.28
CA PHE A 101 6.51 -8.91 9.17
C PHE A 101 7.68 -9.24 10.09
N MET A 102 8.67 -8.35 10.19
CA MET A 102 9.78 -8.52 11.13
C MET A 102 9.30 -8.58 12.58
N GLU A 103 8.33 -7.74 12.95
CA GLU A 103 7.74 -7.76 14.28
C GLU A 103 6.99 -9.08 14.54
N LEU A 104 6.21 -9.57 13.57
CA LEU A 104 5.56 -10.87 13.64
C LEU A 104 6.57 -12.00 13.84
N GLU A 105 7.65 -12.03 13.06
CA GLU A 105 8.73 -13.03 13.17
C GLU A 105 9.38 -12.98 14.56
N ASN A 106 9.63 -11.79 15.08
CA ASN A 106 10.17 -11.62 16.42
C ASN A 106 9.22 -12.12 17.51
N VAL A 107 7.92 -11.83 17.42
CA VAL A 107 6.91 -12.36 18.37
C VAL A 107 6.88 -13.89 18.31
N ILE A 108 6.88 -14.48 17.10
CA ILE A 108 6.93 -15.94 16.92
C ILE A 108 8.15 -16.56 17.61
N ARG A 109 9.34 -15.98 17.38
CA ARG A 109 10.60 -16.46 17.97
C ARG A 109 10.59 -16.38 19.49
N GLN A 110 10.09 -15.27 20.05
CA GLN A 110 10.05 -15.05 21.49
C GLN A 110 9.03 -15.94 22.21
N ASP A 111 7.95 -16.31 21.54
CA ASP A 111 6.85 -17.13 22.08
C ASP A 111 7.19 -18.63 22.00
N LEU A 112 7.77 -19.10 20.89
CA LEU A 112 8.31 -20.46 20.75
C LEU A 112 9.41 -20.78 21.78
N ALA A 113 10.19 -19.78 22.19
CA ALA A 113 11.21 -19.92 23.23
C ALA A 113 10.62 -20.18 24.63
N LYS A 114 9.30 -20.03 24.83
CA LYS A 114 8.64 -20.04 26.15
C LYS A 114 7.57 -21.11 26.32
N ALA A 115 7.15 -21.82 25.28
CA ALA A 115 5.88 -22.55 25.34
C ALA A 115 6.00 -24.09 25.37
N ALA A 116 5.45 -24.68 26.44
CA ALA A 116 4.79 -25.99 26.42
C ALA A 116 3.28 -25.75 26.56
N VAL A 117 2.45 -26.33 25.69
CA VAL A 117 0.99 -26.15 25.73
C VAL A 117 0.38 -27.17 26.67
N PRO A 118 -0.20 -26.77 27.82
CA PRO A 118 -1.03 -27.67 28.60
C PRO A 118 -2.25 -27.98 27.74
N GLU A 119 -2.59 -29.27 27.58
CA GLU A 119 -3.86 -29.72 26.97
C GLU A 119 -3.94 -29.80 25.43
N GLY A 120 -2.83 -29.68 24.69
CA GLY A 120 -2.80 -30.06 23.26
C GLY A 120 -3.62 -29.15 22.31
N GLY A 121 -4.03 -27.97 22.77
CA GLY A 121 -4.69 -26.95 21.95
C GLY A 121 -3.74 -26.24 20.98
N ILE A 122 -4.31 -25.50 20.02
CA ILE A 122 -3.53 -24.68 19.08
C ILE A 122 -2.99 -23.45 19.81
N HIS A 123 -1.67 -23.23 19.75
CA HIS A 123 -1.04 -22.06 20.36
C HIS A 123 -1.62 -20.76 19.78
N PRO A 124 -1.97 -19.75 20.59
CA PRO A 124 -2.48 -18.46 20.09
C PRO A 124 -1.58 -17.81 19.03
N ILE A 125 -0.26 -17.98 19.12
CA ILE A 125 0.68 -17.49 18.10
C ILE A 125 0.48 -18.14 16.75
N ILE A 126 0.16 -19.44 16.70
CA ILE A 126 -0.08 -20.16 15.44
C ILE A 126 -1.34 -19.57 14.78
N ARG A 127 -2.38 -19.31 15.56
CA ARG A 127 -3.61 -18.69 15.05
C ARG A 127 -3.36 -17.28 14.52
N TYR A 128 -2.50 -16.53 15.21
CA TYR A 128 -2.08 -15.19 14.80
C TYR A 128 -1.27 -15.23 13.50
N THR A 129 -0.23 -16.06 13.42
CA THR A 129 0.60 -16.24 12.21
C THR A 129 -0.21 -16.71 11.01
N MET A 130 -1.11 -17.69 11.21
CA MET A 130 -1.99 -18.17 10.14
C MET A 130 -2.93 -17.08 9.63
N LYS A 131 -3.44 -16.20 10.52
CA LYS A 131 -4.23 -15.04 10.08
C LYS A 131 -3.42 -14.22 9.08
N TYR A 132 -2.19 -13.81 9.41
CA TYR A 132 -1.31 -13.01 8.53
C TYR A 132 -0.97 -13.72 7.21
N LEU A 133 -0.61 -15.00 7.25
CA LEU A 133 -0.27 -15.77 6.04
C LEU A 133 -1.45 -15.86 5.06
N CYS A 134 -2.67 -16.09 5.56
CA CYS A 134 -3.86 -16.09 4.71
C CYS A 134 -4.09 -14.72 4.04
N LEU A 135 -3.77 -13.60 4.71
CA LEU A 135 -3.97 -12.26 4.13
C LEU A 135 -3.06 -12.00 2.94
N ILE A 136 -1.83 -12.50 3.01
CA ILE A 136 -0.85 -12.36 1.93
C ILE A 136 -1.30 -13.13 0.70
N CYS A 137 -1.93 -14.30 0.90
CA CYS A 137 -2.43 -15.12 -0.21
C CYS A 137 -3.57 -14.44 -0.98
N ASP A 138 -4.32 -13.54 -0.35
CA ASP A 138 -5.43 -12.81 -0.96
C ASP A 138 -4.97 -11.49 -1.64
N TYR A 139 -3.70 -11.10 -1.52
CA TYR A 139 -3.18 -9.84 -2.04
C TYR A 139 -2.66 -9.98 -3.48
N ARG A 140 -3.06 -9.05 -4.37
CA ARG A 140 -2.81 -9.15 -5.83
C ARG A 140 -1.37 -8.83 -6.25
N PRO A 141 -0.70 -7.77 -5.76
CA PRO A 141 0.74 -7.63 -5.93
C PRO A 141 1.48 -8.69 -5.12
N THR A 142 2.43 -9.41 -5.72
CA THR A 142 3.10 -10.47 -4.98
C THR A 142 4.05 -9.86 -3.93
N PRO A 143 4.26 -10.51 -2.77
CA PRO A 143 5.22 -10.05 -1.75
C PRO A 143 6.60 -9.75 -2.33
N GLU A 144 7.00 -10.49 -3.36
CA GLU A 144 8.25 -10.28 -4.10
C GLU A 144 8.28 -8.91 -4.79
N GLN A 145 7.18 -8.39 -5.32
CA GLN A 145 7.14 -7.05 -5.91
C GLN A 145 7.37 -5.97 -4.86
N VAL A 146 6.75 -6.12 -3.67
CA VAL A 146 6.96 -5.19 -2.54
C VAL A 146 8.42 -5.26 -2.08
N TRP A 147 8.97 -6.45 -1.92
CA TRP A 147 10.36 -6.66 -1.49
C TRP A 147 11.37 -6.09 -2.50
N THR A 148 11.15 -6.35 -3.79
CA THR A 148 12.00 -5.83 -4.87
C THR A 148 11.92 -4.30 -4.94
N TYR A 149 10.76 -3.69 -4.65
CA TYR A 149 10.61 -2.24 -4.61
C TYR A 149 11.35 -1.59 -3.43
N VAL A 150 11.47 -2.30 -2.30
CA VAL A 150 12.27 -1.87 -1.14
C VAL A 150 13.76 -1.94 -1.45
N GLU A 151 14.22 -3.00 -2.13
CA GLU A 151 15.65 -3.22 -2.42
C GLU A 151 16.14 -2.59 -3.75
N GLY A 152 15.23 -2.20 -4.64
CA GLY A 152 15.51 -1.95 -6.06
C GLY A 152 15.31 -0.53 -6.57
N ILE A 153 15.71 0.51 -5.82
CA ILE A 153 16.09 1.80 -6.43
C ILE A 153 17.50 2.14 -5.94
N PRO A 154 18.51 2.17 -6.83
CA PRO A 154 19.83 2.68 -6.47
C PRO A 154 19.69 4.13 -5.98
N GLU A 155 20.24 4.43 -4.80
CA GLU A 155 20.58 5.82 -4.47
C GLU A 155 21.71 6.25 -5.39
N ALA A 156 21.39 7.17 -6.31
CA ALA A 156 22.29 7.95 -7.16
C ALA A 156 23.12 7.19 -8.22
#